data_AF-A0A512AXL0-F1
#
_entry.id   AF-A0A512AXL0-F1
#
_cell.length_a   1.000
_cell.length_b   1.000
_cell.length_c   1.000
_cell.angle_alpha   90.00
_cell.angle_beta   90.00
_cell.angle_gamma   90.00
#
_symmetry.space_group_name_H-M   'P 1'
#
loop_
_entity.id
_entity.type
_entity.pdbx_description
1 polymer ?
#
loop_
_entity_poly.entity_id
_entity_poly.type
_entity_poly.pdbx_seq_one_letter_code
_entity_poly.pdbx_strand_id
1 'polypeptide(L)'
;MLTYKGKKNKVTVSSFFDDEPLNPNKQDDLGYNTFAKIIAERIESTHLEKAFAIGVNAKWGMGKTSFFNLIKQNLSSEENIIIDFNSWNSSSPKSIIQDFFDTLQDELRKYYSSLAHELRKYSDKLIALSDNNITQSIKATAGILIGDNSINSLHQEINIKLKKIDKKIIIFVDDLDRLDKSEIIEVMRLIRNTANFYNTIF
;
A
#
# COMPACT_ATOMS: atom_id res chain seq x y z
N MET A 1 51.26 -24.38 45.44
CA MET A 1 50.34 -23.23 45.38
C MET A 1 50.69 -22.39 44.17
N LEU A 2 49.99 -22.60 43.05
CA LEU A 2 49.97 -21.72 41.88
C LEU A 2 48.56 -21.79 41.30
N THR A 3 47.73 -20.82 41.66
CA THR A 3 46.34 -20.67 41.22
C THR A 3 46.32 -20.09 39.81
N TYR A 4 45.96 -20.89 38.82
CA TYR A 4 45.64 -20.43 37.47
C TYR A 4 44.29 -19.69 37.50
N LYS A 5 44.32 -18.35 37.48
CA LYS A 5 43.12 -17.53 37.28
C LYS A 5 42.75 -17.55 35.80
N GLY A 6 41.87 -18.47 35.42
CA GLY A 6 41.22 -18.44 34.10
C GLY A 6 40.42 -17.14 33.96
N LYS A 7 40.85 -16.25 33.07
CA LYS A 7 40.00 -15.15 32.57
C LYS A 7 38.80 -15.79 31.87
N LYS A 8 37.62 -15.65 32.46
CA LYS A 8 36.36 -15.93 31.77
C LYS A 8 36.24 -14.94 30.62
N ASN A 9 36.56 -15.38 29.41
CA ASN A 9 36.11 -14.69 28.20
C ASN A 9 34.58 -14.71 28.25
N LYS A 10 33.96 -13.54 28.45
CA LYS A 10 32.54 -13.37 28.19
C LYS A 10 32.35 -13.65 26.71
N VAL A 11 31.74 -14.79 26.40
CA VAL A 11 31.11 -14.99 25.09
C VAL A 11 30.01 -13.94 25.02
N THR A 12 30.27 -12.84 24.32
CA THR A 12 29.23 -11.93 23.86
C THR A 12 28.38 -12.74 22.89
N VAL A 13 27.29 -13.31 23.40
CA VAL A 13 26.21 -13.78 22.55
C VAL A 13 25.80 -12.56 21.73
N SER A 14 26.06 -12.58 20.42
CA SER A 14 25.56 -11.54 19.52
C SER A 14 24.04 -11.53 19.69
N SER A 15 23.52 -10.47 20.31
CA SER A 15 22.08 -10.25 20.37
C SER A 15 21.54 -10.17 18.94
N PHE A 16 20.30 -10.61 18.75
CA PHE A 16 19.60 -10.35 17.50
C PHE A 16 19.64 -8.84 17.21
N PHE A 17 19.98 -8.48 15.98
CA PHE A 17 19.86 -7.11 15.50
C PHE A 17 18.42 -6.89 15.06
N ASP A 18 17.86 -5.75 15.43
CA ASP A 18 16.54 -5.36 14.96
C ASP A 18 16.61 -5.03 13.47
N ASP A 19 15.64 -5.51 12.69
CA ASP A 19 15.53 -5.23 11.26
C ASP A 19 14.82 -3.89 11.07
N GLU A 20 15.51 -2.80 11.42
CA GLU A 20 15.00 -1.46 11.20
C GLU A 20 15.40 -0.95 9.81
N PRO A 21 14.45 -0.36 9.07
CA PRO A 21 14.78 0.28 7.79
C PRO A 21 15.79 1.42 8.00
N LEU A 22 16.55 1.73 6.94
CA LEU A 22 17.60 2.74 6.99
C LEU A 22 17.05 4.07 7.55
N ASN A 23 17.69 4.56 8.61
CA ASN A 23 17.41 5.87 9.18
C ASN A 23 17.66 6.96 8.10
N PRO A 24 16.77 7.95 7.93
CA PRO A 24 16.93 9.03 6.95
C PRO A 24 18.28 9.77 7.02
N ASN A 25 18.95 9.73 8.18
CA ASN A 25 20.23 10.40 8.41
C ASN A 25 21.45 9.46 8.28
N LYS A 26 21.27 8.19 7.93
CA LYS A 26 22.36 7.23 7.73
C LYS A 26 22.83 7.30 6.28
N GLN A 27 24.14 7.13 6.05
CA GLN A 27 24.67 6.99 4.69
C GLN A 27 23.97 5.83 3.97
N ASP A 28 23.69 6.01 2.69
CA ASP A 28 23.09 4.99 1.83
C ASP A 28 24.12 3.89 1.55
N ASP A 29 24.28 3.00 2.53
CA ASP A 29 25.24 1.89 2.49
C ASP A 29 24.94 0.89 1.36
N LEU A 30 23.72 0.90 0.81
CA LEU A 30 23.25 -0.01 -0.26
C LEU A 30 23.30 0.61 -1.67
N GLY A 31 23.54 1.92 -1.80
CA GLY A 31 23.64 2.62 -3.08
C GLY A 31 22.32 2.82 -3.81
N TYR A 32 21.18 2.76 -3.10
CA TYR A 32 19.84 2.89 -3.71
C TYR A 32 19.33 4.31 -3.88
N ASN A 33 19.98 5.32 -3.29
CA ASN A 33 19.51 6.71 -3.28
C ASN A 33 19.36 7.25 -4.71
N THR A 34 20.34 7.01 -5.58
CA THR A 34 20.26 7.42 -7.01
C THR A 34 19.03 6.83 -7.70
N PHE A 35 18.74 5.55 -7.48
CA PHE A 35 17.57 4.90 -8.06
C PHE A 35 16.26 5.41 -7.45
N ALA A 36 16.22 5.59 -6.13
CA ALA A 36 15.05 6.11 -5.42
C ALA A 36 14.68 7.51 -5.91
N LYS A 37 15.69 8.38 -6.08
CA LYS A 37 15.52 9.72 -6.64
C LYS A 37 14.98 9.70 -8.06
N ILE A 38 15.53 8.87 -8.95
CA ILE A 38 15.03 8.73 -10.33
C ILE A 38 13.57 8.27 -10.34
N ILE A 39 13.20 7.32 -9.47
CA ILE A 39 11.81 6.87 -9.37
C ILE A 39 10.90 7.98 -8.84
N ALA A 40 11.31 8.69 -7.79
CA ALA A 40 10.55 9.81 -7.24
C ALA A 40 10.32 10.92 -8.29
N GLU A 41 11.35 11.35 -9.02
CA GLU A 41 11.25 12.35 -10.10
C GLU A 41 10.29 11.89 -11.22
N ARG A 42 10.31 10.59 -11.57
CA ARG A 42 9.36 10.02 -12.54
C ARG A 42 7.94 10.01 -12.00
N ILE A 43 7.76 9.66 -10.73
CA ILE A 43 6.46 9.70 -10.05
C ILE A 43 5.93 11.14 -10.07
N GLU A 44 6.74 12.14 -9.69
CA GLU A 44 6.34 13.56 -9.64
C GLU A 44 5.96 14.12 -11.02
N SER A 45 6.77 13.83 -12.04
CA SER A 45 6.50 14.29 -13.42
C SER A 45 5.31 13.61 -14.11
N THR A 46 4.80 12.51 -13.56
CA THR A 46 3.70 11.73 -14.14
C THR A 46 2.34 12.24 -13.67
N HIS A 47 1.39 12.42 -14.60
CA HIS A 47 0.00 12.77 -14.30
C HIS A 47 -0.92 11.76 -14.98
N LEU A 48 -1.87 11.20 -14.24
CA LEU A 48 -2.66 10.06 -14.71
C LEU A 48 -4.16 10.26 -14.51
N GLU A 49 -4.95 9.86 -15.50
CA GLU A 49 -6.41 9.79 -15.39
C GLU A 49 -6.90 8.56 -14.60
N LYS A 50 -6.01 7.57 -14.40
CA LYS A 50 -6.27 6.27 -13.79
C LYS A 50 -5.09 5.85 -12.92
N ALA A 51 -5.27 4.83 -12.10
CA ALA A 51 -4.19 4.32 -11.29
C ALA A 51 -3.10 3.63 -12.14
N PHE A 52 -1.87 3.71 -11.67
CA PHE A 52 -0.71 3.02 -12.23
C PHE A 52 0.04 2.29 -11.12
N ALA A 53 0.68 1.16 -11.42
CA ALA A 53 1.36 0.35 -10.41
C ALA A 53 2.81 0.07 -10.82
N ILE A 54 3.74 0.23 -9.87
CA ILE A 54 5.16 -0.03 -10.00
C ILE A 54 5.52 -1.24 -9.13
N GLY A 55 5.94 -2.33 -9.76
CA GLY A 55 6.42 -3.51 -9.03
C GLY A 55 7.89 -3.39 -8.66
N VAL A 56 8.21 -3.48 -7.37
CA VAL A 56 9.59 -3.60 -6.88
C VAL A 56 9.86 -5.04 -6.47
N ASN A 57 10.76 -5.71 -7.19
CA ASN A 57 11.17 -7.08 -6.89
C ASN A 57 12.58 -7.09 -6.29
N ALA A 58 12.71 -7.64 -5.08
CA ALA A 58 13.98 -7.80 -4.37
C ALA A 58 13.93 -9.06 -3.51
N LYS A 59 15.09 -9.67 -3.22
CA LYS A 59 15.15 -10.77 -2.24
C LYS A 59 14.85 -10.23 -0.83
N TRP A 60 14.35 -11.11 0.03
CA TRP A 60 14.20 -10.81 1.46
C TRP A 60 15.50 -10.30 2.08
N GLY A 61 15.40 -9.27 2.92
CA GLY A 61 16.55 -8.63 3.58
C GLY A 61 17.40 -7.72 2.69
N MET A 62 17.00 -7.45 1.45
CA MET A 62 17.74 -6.52 0.55
C MET A 62 17.36 -5.05 0.73
N GLY A 63 16.62 -4.70 1.79
CA GLY A 63 16.28 -3.31 2.13
C GLY A 63 15.14 -2.71 1.28
N LYS A 64 14.13 -3.48 0.88
CA LYS A 64 12.96 -2.97 0.13
C LYS A 64 12.25 -1.84 0.89
N THR A 65 11.98 -2.02 2.18
CA THR A 65 11.36 -0.98 3.02
C THR A 65 12.26 0.26 3.14
N SER A 66 13.58 0.07 3.26
CA SER A 66 14.55 1.17 3.19
C SER A 66 14.48 1.91 1.85
N PHE A 67 14.35 1.18 0.74
CA PHE A 67 14.19 1.77 -0.59
C PHE A 67 12.90 2.57 -0.73
N PHE A 68 11.77 2.06 -0.21
CA PHE A 68 10.51 2.81 -0.15
C PHE A 68 10.67 4.11 0.65
N ASN A 69 11.34 4.06 1.79
CA ASN A 69 11.60 5.25 2.60
C ASN A 69 12.48 6.27 1.86
N LEU A 70 13.49 5.82 1.10
CA LEU A 70 14.28 6.71 0.25
C LEU A 70 13.44 7.36 -0.86
N ILE A 71 12.51 6.63 -1.49
CA ILE A 71 11.59 7.22 -2.47
C ILE A 71 10.73 8.29 -1.80
N LYS A 72 10.10 7.98 -0.65
CA LYS A 72 9.27 8.93 0.10
C LYS A 72 10.00 10.22 0.47
N GLN A 73 11.28 10.12 0.86
CA GLN A 73 12.10 11.29 1.19
C GLN A 73 12.35 12.21 -0.01
N ASN A 74 12.27 11.68 -1.24
CA ASN A 74 12.43 12.45 -2.48
C ASN A 74 11.09 12.91 -3.08
N LEU A 75 9.96 12.66 -2.42
CA LEU A 75 8.62 13.08 -2.88
C LEU A 75 8.16 14.34 -2.12
N SER A 76 7.61 15.31 -2.84
CA SER A 76 7.00 16.53 -2.27
C SER A 76 5.72 16.21 -1.48
N SER A 77 5.68 16.53 -0.19
CA SER A 77 4.47 16.39 0.64
C SER A 77 3.41 17.47 0.34
N GLU A 78 3.78 18.55 -0.35
CA GLU A 78 2.87 19.62 -0.74
C GLU A 78 2.03 19.24 -1.96
N GLU A 79 2.55 18.41 -2.86
CA GLU A 79 1.86 17.98 -4.08
C GLU A 79 1.29 16.55 -3.98
N ASN A 80 1.80 15.75 -3.03
CA ASN A 80 1.47 14.34 -2.92
C ASN A 80 0.80 13.99 -1.59
N ILE A 81 -0.12 13.02 -1.63
CA ILE A 81 -0.70 12.32 -0.49
C ILE A 81 0.00 10.96 -0.43
N ILE A 82 0.91 10.79 0.51
CA ILE A 82 1.71 9.58 0.67
C ILE A 82 1.04 8.67 1.71
N ILE A 83 0.76 7.43 1.33
CA ILE A 83 0.02 6.46 2.13
C ILE A 83 0.83 5.16 2.21
N ASP A 84 0.94 4.60 3.41
CA ASP A 84 1.51 3.28 3.65
C ASP A 84 0.41 2.27 3.91
N PHE A 85 0.34 1.23 3.08
CA PHE A 85 -0.59 0.11 3.27
C PHE A 85 0.20 -1.19 3.45
N ASN A 86 0.19 -1.70 4.69
CA ASN A 86 0.80 -2.97 5.05
C ASN A 86 -0.25 -4.08 4.94
N SER A 87 -0.06 -5.01 4.00
CA SER A 87 -1.10 -5.99 3.70
C SER A 87 -1.23 -7.12 4.72
N TRP A 88 -0.22 -7.38 5.58
CA TRP A 88 -0.24 -8.50 6.55
C TRP A 88 -1.43 -8.42 7.52
N ASN A 89 -1.81 -7.21 7.98
CA ASN A 89 -2.76 -7.08 9.10
C ASN A 89 -4.15 -7.70 8.84
N SER A 90 -4.47 -8.01 7.58
CA SER A 90 -5.73 -8.58 7.15
C SER A 90 -5.68 -10.12 7.11
N SER A 91 -6.66 -10.81 7.71
CA SER A 91 -6.71 -12.29 7.73
C SER A 91 -7.67 -12.91 6.70
N SER A 92 -8.11 -12.13 5.71
CA SER A 92 -9.03 -12.53 4.64
C SER A 92 -9.05 -11.51 3.49
N PRO A 93 -9.45 -11.91 2.26
CA PRO A 93 -9.67 -10.98 1.16
C PRO A 93 -10.59 -9.79 1.51
N LYS A 94 -11.63 -10.03 2.31
CA LYS A 94 -12.57 -9.00 2.74
C LYS A 94 -11.91 -7.97 3.65
N SER A 95 -11.12 -8.42 4.63
CA SER A 95 -10.36 -7.52 5.48
C SER A 95 -9.33 -6.71 4.70
N ILE A 96 -8.75 -7.25 3.61
CA ILE A 96 -7.82 -6.47 2.77
C ILE A 96 -8.51 -5.27 2.13
N ILE A 97 -9.71 -5.47 1.57
CA ILE A 97 -10.50 -4.37 1.00
C ILE A 97 -10.82 -3.35 2.10
N GLN A 98 -11.28 -3.83 3.25
CA GLN A 98 -11.66 -2.98 4.37
C GLN A 98 -10.48 -2.16 4.89
N ASP A 99 -9.38 -2.80 5.25
CA ASP A 99 -8.18 -2.19 5.82
C ASP A 99 -7.56 -1.19 4.83
N PHE A 100 -7.55 -1.51 3.52
CA PHE A 100 -7.10 -0.59 2.50
C PHE A 100 -7.96 0.67 2.45
N PHE A 101 -9.28 0.52 2.36
CA PHE A 101 -10.17 1.67 2.27
C PHE A 101 -10.23 2.47 3.56
N ASP A 102 -10.06 1.86 4.72
CA ASP A 102 -9.97 2.56 6.00
C ASP A 102 -8.68 3.38 6.08
N THR A 103 -7.53 2.80 5.70
CA THR A 103 -6.25 3.52 5.59
C THR A 103 -6.36 4.71 4.62
N LEU A 104 -6.92 4.48 3.43
CA LEU A 104 -7.10 5.50 2.42
C LEU A 104 -8.06 6.62 2.90
N GLN A 105 -9.15 6.25 3.58
CA GLN A 105 -10.09 7.21 4.16
C GLN A 105 -9.41 8.09 5.19
N ASP A 106 -8.69 7.50 6.14
CA ASP A 106 -8.08 8.25 7.24
C ASP A 106 -7.05 9.26 6.75
N GLU A 107 -6.31 8.94 5.69
CA GLU A 107 -5.41 9.89 5.03
C GLU A 107 -6.16 10.96 4.25
N LEU A 108 -7.18 10.59 3.46
CA LEU A 108 -7.92 11.55 2.64
C LEU A 108 -8.84 12.48 3.44
N ARG A 109 -9.26 12.11 4.65
CA ARG A 109 -10.05 12.97 5.55
C ARG A 109 -9.38 14.31 5.83
N LYS A 110 -8.04 14.35 5.83
CA LYS A 110 -7.24 15.55 6.08
C LYS A 110 -7.41 16.61 4.97
N TYR A 111 -7.79 16.17 3.77
CA TYR A 111 -7.91 17.03 2.58
C TYR A 111 -9.37 17.29 2.21
N TYR A 112 -10.23 16.27 2.35
CA TYR A 112 -11.64 16.42 1.99
C TYR A 112 -12.52 15.43 2.77
N SER A 113 -13.18 15.93 3.83
CA SER A 113 -13.97 15.10 4.74
C SER A 113 -15.12 14.34 4.06
N SER A 114 -15.78 14.95 3.08
CA SER A 114 -16.87 14.29 2.36
C SER A 114 -16.38 13.04 1.61
N LEU A 115 -15.22 13.12 0.94
CA LEU A 115 -14.64 12.01 0.16
C LEU A 115 -14.47 10.73 0.98
N ALA A 116 -14.10 10.85 2.25
CA ALA A 116 -13.98 9.70 3.13
C ALA A 116 -15.32 8.98 3.34
N HIS A 117 -16.43 9.71 3.36
CA HIS A 117 -17.75 9.12 3.44
C HIS A 117 -18.15 8.36 2.18
N GLU A 118 -17.81 8.85 0.98
CA GLU A 118 -18.06 8.10 -0.26
C GLU A 118 -17.15 6.88 -0.39
N LEU A 119 -15.89 6.98 0.02
CA LEU A 119 -14.98 5.83 0.07
C LEU A 119 -15.49 4.73 0.99
N ARG A 120 -16.07 5.09 2.15
CA ARG A 120 -16.71 4.12 3.05
C ARG A 120 -17.88 3.41 2.35
N LYS A 121 -18.80 4.18 1.76
CA LYS A 121 -19.94 3.63 1.01
C LYS A 121 -19.49 2.74 -0.15
N TYR A 122 -18.41 3.10 -0.81
CA TYR A 122 -17.84 2.34 -1.91
C TYR A 122 -17.28 1.01 -1.41
N SER A 123 -16.47 1.03 -0.34
CA SER A 123 -15.93 -0.15 0.33
C SER A 123 -17.03 -1.11 0.80
N ASP A 124 -18.06 -0.60 1.48
CA ASP A 124 -19.20 -1.39 1.98
C ASP A 124 -19.88 -2.18 0.86
N LYS A 125 -20.06 -1.56 -0.32
CA LYS A 125 -20.67 -2.22 -1.49
C LYS A 125 -19.76 -3.27 -2.11
N LEU A 126 -18.46 -3.01 -2.21
CA LEU A 126 -17.49 -3.98 -2.73
C LEU A 126 -17.44 -5.24 -1.87
N ILE A 127 -17.43 -5.04 -0.56
CA ILE A 127 -17.46 -6.12 0.44
C ILE A 127 -18.74 -6.95 0.29
N ALA A 128 -19.90 -6.30 0.18
CA ALA A 128 -21.18 -6.99 -0.01
C ALA A 128 -21.23 -7.82 -1.31
N LEU A 129 -20.57 -7.37 -2.39
CA LEU A 129 -20.45 -8.16 -3.62
C LEU A 129 -19.50 -9.35 -3.47
N SER A 130 -18.41 -9.19 -2.71
CA SER A 130 -17.47 -10.28 -2.44
C SER A 130 -18.16 -11.44 -1.72
N ASP A 131 -19.04 -11.15 -0.75
CA ASP A 131 -19.79 -12.16 0.01
C ASP A 131 -20.78 -12.95 -0.88
N ASN A 132 -21.31 -12.33 -1.93
CA ASN A 132 -22.26 -12.96 -2.86
C ASN A 132 -21.60 -13.80 -3.96
N ASN A 133 -20.31 -13.60 -4.24
CA ASN A 133 -19.61 -14.26 -5.36
C ASN A 133 -19.08 -15.67 -5.05
N ILE A 134 -18.99 -16.07 -3.78
CA ILE A 134 -18.58 -17.45 -3.41
C ILE A 134 -19.70 -18.47 -3.64
N THR A 135 -20.98 -18.04 -3.66
CA THR A 135 -22.15 -18.92 -3.85
C THR A 135 -22.79 -18.84 -5.25
N GLN A 136 -22.41 -17.87 -6.09
CA GLN A 136 -23.13 -17.53 -7.33
C GLN A 136 -22.39 -17.77 -8.65
N SER A 137 -21.25 -18.48 -8.64
CA SER A 137 -20.49 -18.81 -9.86
C SER A 137 -21.28 -19.59 -10.92
N ILE A 138 -22.50 -20.05 -10.63
CA ILE A 138 -23.37 -20.82 -11.55
C ILE A 138 -24.65 -20.06 -11.99
N LYS A 139 -25.00 -18.87 -11.45
CA LYS A 139 -26.30 -18.21 -11.77
C LYS A 139 -26.32 -16.68 -12.03
N ALA A 140 -25.20 -15.94 -11.89
CA ALA A 140 -25.23 -14.48 -11.70
C ALA A 140 -25.12 -13.55 -12.94
N THR A 141 -25.16 -14.02 -14.18
CA THR A 141 -24.99 -13.11 -15.34
C THR A 141 -26.12 -12.07 -15.53
N ALA A 142 -27.29 -12.22 -14.87
CA ALA A 142 -28.39 -11.26 -14.96
C ALA A 142 -28.45 -10.22 -13.81
N GLY A 143 -27.84 -10.49 -12.65
CA GLY A 143 -27.85 -9.58 -11.48
C GLY A 143 -26.67 -8.60 -11.42
N ILE A 144 -25.61 -8.87 -12.18
CA ILE A 144 -24.38 -8.06 -12.26
C ILE A 144 -24.66 -6.64 -12.78
N LEU A 145 -25.63 -6.45 -13.67
CA LEU A 145 -25.92 -5.16 -14.30
C LEU A 145 -26.60 -4.12 -13.38
N ILE A 146 -27.25 -4.54 -12.29
CA ILE A 146 -28.00 -3.62 -11.40
C ILE A 146 -27.12 -3.09 -10.26
N GLY A 147 -26.11 -3.86 -9.82
CA GLY A 147 -25.12 -3.43 -8.82
C GLY A 147 -23.99 -2.56 -9.40
N ASP A 148 -23.59 -2.83 -10.65
CA ASP A 148 -22.49 -2.14 -11.32
C ASP A 148 -22.72 -0.64 -11.46
N ASN A 149 -23.92 -0.20 -11.83
CA ASN A 149 -24.20 1.22 -12.04
C ASN A 149 -24.01 2.06 -10.76
N SER A 150 -24.33 1.50 -9.59
CA SER A 150 -24.28 2.22 -8.32
C SER A 150 -22.89 2.23 -7.67
N ILE A 151 -22.07 1.23 -7.95
CA ILE A 151 -20.65 1.21 -7.56
C ILE A 151 -19.85 2.10 -8.51
N ASN A 152 -20.11 2.01 -9.81
CA ASN A 152 -19.50 2.87 -10.81
C ASN A 152 -19.84 4.35 -10.58
N SER A 153 -21.07 4.68 -10.18
CA SER A 153 -21.43 6.07 -9.85
C SER A 153 -20.65 6.59 -8.64
N LEU A 154 -20.46 5.76 -7.60
CA LEU A 154 -19.64 6.14 -6.44
C LEU A 154 -18.17 6.30 -6.83
N HIS A 155 -17.64 5.39 -7.65
CA HIS A 155 -16.28 5.47 -8.17
C HIS A 155 -16.08 6.76 -8.98
N GLN A 156 -17.04 7.14 -9.82
CA GLN A 156 -17.02 8.41 -10.57
C GLN A 156 -17.08 9.63 -9.64
N GLU A 157 -17.94 9.61 -8.62
CA GLU A 157 -18.03 10.69 -7.64
C GLU A 157 -16.71 10.87 -6.87
N ILE A 158 -16.11 9.77 -6.42
CA ILE A 158 -14.78 9.75 -5.79
C ILE A 158 -13.75 10.40 -6.72
N ASN A 159 -13.71 10.00 -8.00
CA ASN A 159 -12.77 10.57 -8.97
C ASN A 159 -12.98 12.07 -9.20
N ILE A 160 -14.22 12.55 -9.27
CA ILE A 160 -14.52 13.98 -9.38
C ILE A 160 -13.99 14.75 -8.16
N LYS A 161 -14.12 14.19 -6.96
CA LYS A 161 -13.62 14.79 -5.72
C LYS A 161 -12.09 14.76 -5.66
N LEU A 162 -11.47 13.66 -6.06
CA LEU A 162 -10.01 13.54 -6.15
C LEU A 162 -9.40 14.55 -7.12
N LYS A 163 -10.02 14.76 -8.29
CA LYS A 163 -9.61 15.81 -9.24
C LYS A 163 -9.64 17.22 -8.65
N LYS A 164 -10.55 17.49 -7.70
CA LYS A 164 -10.63 18.80 -7.03
C LYS A 164 -9.57 18.98 -5.94
N ILE A 165 -9.07 17.89 -5.35
CA ILE A 165 -7.98 17.94 -4.38
C ILE A 165 -6.67 18.33 -5.09
N ASP A 166 -6.54 18.01 -6.38
CA ASP A 166 -5.40 18.34 -7.23
C ASP A 166 -4.05 17.92 -6.63
N LYS A 167 -4.06 16.73 -6.01
CA LYS A 167 -2.87 16.07 -5.48
C LYS A 167 -2.75 14.69 -6.07
N LYS A 168 -1.51 14.20 -6.13
CA LYS A 168 -1.23 12.80 -6.47
C LYS A 168 -1.35 11.94 -5.24
N ILE A 169 -1.96 10.76 -5.37
CA ILE A 169 -2.01 9.77 -4.30
C ILE A 169 -0.94 8.73 -4.58
N ILE A 170 -0.04 8.50 -3.64
CA ILE A 170 1.06 7.54 -3.75
C ILE A 170 0.91 6.54 -2.62
N ILE A 171 0.58 5.30 -2.95
CA ILE A 171 0.27 4.25 -1.99
C ILE A 171 1.34 3.18 -2.04
N PHE A 172 2.18 3.11 -1.02
CA PHE A 172 3.18 2.07 -0.88
C PHE A 172 2.52 0.80 -0.33
N VAL A 173 2.64 -0.30 -1.07
CA VAL A 173 2.13 -1.61 -0.66
C VAL A 173 3.31 -2.54 -0.31
N ASP A 174 3.44 -2.88 0.96
CA ASP A 174 4.50 -3.74 1.48
C ASP A 174 3.98 -5.06 2.07
N ASP A 175 4.88 -6.01 2.35
CA ASP A 175 4.57 -7.31 2.97
C ASP A 175 3.63 -8.25 2.18
N LEU A 176 3.60 -8.13 0.85
CA LEU A 176 2.79 -8.99 -0.04
C LEU A 176 3.17 -10.48 0.03
N ASP A 177 4.44 -10.76 0.31
CA ASP A 177 5.01 -12.09 0.38
C ASP A 177 4.63 -12.86 1.66
N ARG A 178 3.97 -12.17 2.61
CA ARG A 178 3.46 -12.74 3.86
C ARG A 178 1.98 -13.12 3.77
N LEU A 179 1.35 -12.85 2.63
CA LEU A 179 -0.05 -13.14 2.35
C LEU A 179 -0.25 -14.54 1.77
N ASP A 180 -1.41 -15.12 2.03
CA ASP A 180 -1.87 -16.34 1.38
C ASP A 180 -2.34 -16.09 -0.06
N LYS A 181 -2.50 -17.17 -0.83
CA LYS A 181 -2.84 -17.09 -2.27
C LYS A 181 -4.09 -16.25 -2.57
N SER A 182 -5.16 -16.43 -1.79
CA SER A 182 -6.41 -15.67 -1.98
C SER A 182 -6.24 -14.18 -1.67
N GLU A 183 -5.39 -13.87 -0.71
CA GLU A 183 -5.11 -12.52 -0.25
C GLU A 183 -4.27 -11.74 -1.27
N ILE A 184 -3.20 -12.36 -1.78
CA ILE A 184 -2.40 -11.79 -2.87
C ILE A 184 -3.29 -11.49 -4.09
N ILE A 185 -4.19 -12.41 -4.46
CA ILE A 185 -5.11 -12.19 -5.58
C ILE A 185 -5.99 -10.97 -5.31
N GLU A 186 -6.47 -10.79 -4.08
CA GLU A 186 -7.32 -9.65 -3.73
C GLU A 186 -6.55 -8.33 -3.75
N VAL A 187 -5.32 -8.27 -3.21
CA VAL A 187 -4.49 -7.07 -3.33
C VAL A 187 -4.25 -6.72 -4.81
N MET A 188 -3.96 -7.71 -5.66
CA MET A 188 -3.76 -7.46 -7.08
C MET A 188 -5.05 -7.04 -7.81
N ARG A 189 -6.23 -7.49 -7.37
CA ARG A 189 -7.52 -7.02 -7.87
C ARG A 189 -7.80 -5.59 -7.42
N LEU A 190 -7.46 -5.29 -6.17
CA LEU A 190 -7.60 -3.98 -5.58
C LEU A 190 -6.78 -2.94 -6.36
N ILE A 191 -5.48 -3.19 -6.54
CA ILE A 191 -4.56 -2.30 -7.26
C ILE A 191 -5.03 -2.06 -8.70
N ARG A 192 -5.47 -3.11 -9.41
CA ARG A 192 -5.80 -3.00 -10.84
C ARG A 192 -7.19 -2.48 -11.14
N ASN A 193 -8.18 -2.83 -10.32
CA ASN A 193 -9.59 -2.63 -10.64
C ASN A 193 -10.28 -1.73 -9.62
N THR A 194 -10.25 -2.13 -8.35
CA THR A 194 -11.10 -1.55 -7.30
C THR A 194 -10.64 -0.16 -6.87
N ALA A 195 -9.33 0.04 -6.72
CA ALA A 195 -8.73 1.30 -6.33
C ALA A 195 -8.14 2.06 -7.53
N ASN A 196 -8.74 1.88 -8.72
CA ASN A 196 -8.34 2.53 -9.95
C ASN A 196 -8.81 4.00 -9.99
N PHE A 197 -8.19 4.85 -9.18
CA PHE A 197 -8.56 6.26 -9.01
C PHE A 197 -7.64 7.21 -9.78
N TYR A 198 -8.14 8.44 -9.99
CA TYR A 198 -7.44 9.55 -10.61
C TYR A 198 -6.11 9.82 -9.90
N ASN A 199 -5.06 10.08 -10.67
CA ASN A 199 -3.74 10.48 -10.22
C ASN A 199 -3.20 9.64 -9.05
N THR A 200 -3.41 8.32 -9.12
CA THR A 200 -3.02 7.37 -8.08
C THR A 200 -1.89 6.47 -8.57
N ILE A 201 -0.84 6.30 -7.77
CA ILE A 201 0.28 5.40 -8.05
C ILE A 201 0.44 4.42 -6.89
N PHE A 202 0.57 3.14 -7.23
CA PHE A 202 0.93 2.04 -6.33
C PHE A 202 2.39 1.65 -6.53
#